data_AF-A0A223V9G0-F1
#
_entry.id   AF-A0A223V9G0-F1
#
_cell.length_a   1.000
_cell.length_b   1.000
_cell.length_c   1.000
_cell.angle_alpha   90.00
_cell.angle_beta   90.00
_cell.angle_gamma   90.00
#
_symmetry.space_group_name_H-M   'P 1'
#
loop_
_entity.id
_entity.type
_entity.pdbx_description
1 polymer ?
#
loop_
_entity_poly.entity_id
_entity_poly.type
_entity_poly.pdbx_seq_one_letter_code
_entity_poly.pdbx_strand_id
1 'polypeptide(L)'
;MILPHPESNLRTNLMVLGADIIGIMSKSPFKGKYVLVDDVMNKFLQVDKNRTPDLFLYAVTFLHTIGSIEKKEYKIRLVKNEADKEQLDLFQ
;
A
#
# COMPACT_ATOMS: atom_id res chain seq x y z
N MET A 1 -19.76 -9.84 6.01
CA MET A 1 -18.51 -9.38 6.63
C MET A 1 -18.06 -10.46 7.60
N ILE A 2 -16.89 -11.06 7.40
CA ILE A 2 -16.35 -12.02 8.38
C ILE A 2 -15.78 -11.17 9.51
N LEU A 3 -16.37 -11.23 10.70
CA LEU A 3 -15.73 -10.66 11.89
C LEU A 3 -14.50 -11.54 12.16
N PRO A 4 -13.28 -11.00 12.10
CA PRO A 4 -12.13 -11.77 12.53
C PRO A 4 -12.31 -12.14 14.01
N HIS A 5 -12.12 -13.42 14.33
CA HIS A 5 -12.04 -13.83 15.73
C HIS A 5 -10.87 -13.10 16.40
N PRO A 6 -10.99 -12.68 17.68
CA PRO A 6 -9.94 -11.94 18.38
C PRO A 6 -8.58 -12.65 18.37
N GLU A 7 -8.59 -13.98 18.28
CA GLU A 7 -7.41 -14.85 18.29
C GLU A 7 -6.81 -15.06 16.89
N SER A 8 -7.50 -14.65 15.82
CA SER A 8 -7.04 -14.81 14.44
C SER A 8 -5.81 -13.93 14.19
N ASN A 9 -4.76 -14.52 13.61
CA ASN A 9 -3.59 -13.76 13.18
C ASN A 9 -3.94 -12.89 11.95
N LEU A 10 -4.20 -11.61 12.18
CA LEU A 10 -4.57 -10.67 11.12
C LEU A 10 -3.40 -10.16 10.29
N ARG A 11 -2.15 -10.52 10.63
CA ARG A 11 -0.96 -10.03 9.93
C ARG A 11 -0.90 -10.46 8.46
N THR A 12 -1.57 -11.55 8.11
CA THR A 12 -1.66 -12.04 6.72
C THR A 12 -2.97 -11.65 6.04
N ASN A 13 -3.85 -10.91 6.72
CA ASN A 13 -5.09 -10.44 6.12
C ASN A 13 -4.79 -9.42 5.02
N LEU A 14 -5.44 -9.58 3.86
CA LEU A 14 -5.21 -8.74 2.67
C LEU A 14 -5.35 -7.23 2.95
N MET A 15 -6.32 -6.82 3.76
CA MET A 15 -6.53 -5.40 4.08
C MET A 15 -5.37 -4.86 4.93
N VAL A 16 -4.86 -5.66 5.87
CA VAL A 16 -3.71 -5.30 6.71
C VAL A 16 -2.44 -5.20 5.85
N LEU A 17 -2.21 -6.18 4.98
CA LEU A 17 -1.08 -6.17 4.05
C LEU A 17 -1.12 -4.95 3.12
N GLY A 18 -2.30 -4.61 2.59
CA GLY A 18 -2.51 -3.42 1.76
C GLY A 18 -2.25 -2.12 2.53
N ALA A 19 -2.77 -2.00 3.75
CA ALA A 19 -2.53 -0.85 4.62
C ALA A 19 -1.03 -0.68 4.92
N ASP A 20 -0.30 -1.77 5.13
CA ASP A 20 1.14 -1.72 5.36
C ASP A 20 1.92 -1.25 4.13
N ILE A 21 1.54 -1.70 2.93
CA ILE A 21 2.15 -1.21 1.68
C ILE A 21 1.90 0.30 1.51
N ILE A 22 0.68 0.77 1.77
CA ILE A 22 0.37 2.21 1.78
C ILE A 22 1.22 2.94 2.83
N GLY A 23 1.38 2.36 4.02
CA GLY A 23 2.22 2.89 5.08
C GLY A 23 3.70 2.99 4.70
N ILE A 24 4.21 2.03 3.92
CA ILE A 24 5.57 2.06 3.37
C ILE A 24 5.68 3.17 2.32
N MET A 25 4.78 3.21 1.34
CA MET A 25 4.86 4.12 0.19
C MET A 25 4.51 5.59 0.54
N SER A 26 3.77 5.82 1.63
CA SER A 26 3.42 7.17 2.11
C SER A 26 4.59 7.89 2.82
N LYS A 27 5.66 7.16 3.18
CA LYS A 27 6.84 7.70 3.87
C LYS A 27 7.98 8.00 2.89
N SER A 28 8.93 8.82 3.34
CA SER A 28 10.20 9.03 2.61
C SER A 28 10.98 7.71 2.54
N PRO A 29 11.64 7.35 1.41
CA PRO A 29 11.87 8.15 0.20
C PRO A 29 10.80 8.02 -0.90
N PHE A 30 9.72 7.26 -0.65
CA PHE A 30 8.75 6.84 -1.67
C PHE A 30 7.60 7.82 -1.90
N LYS A 31 7.30 8.66 -0.91
CA LYS A 31 6.16 9.58 -0.90
C LYS A 31 5.97 10.33 -2.22
N GLY A 32 4.85 10.05 -2.90
CA GLY A 32 4.41 10.75 -4.11
C GLY A 32 5.20 10.47 -5.39
N LYS A 33 6.11 9.50 -5.39
CA LYS A 33 6.96 9.15 -6.53
C LYS A 33 6.58 7.80 -7.12
N TYR A 34 6.91 7.59 -8.39
CA TYR A 34 6.98 6.24 -8.95
C TYR A 34 8.24 5.56 -8.43
N VAL A 35 8.06 4.46 -7.72
CA VAL A 35 9.12 3.70 -7.05
C VAL A 35 9.18 2.29 -7.60
N LEU A 36 10.37 1.68 -7.63
CA LEU A 36 10.50 0.31 -8.09
C LEU A 36 9.72 -0.64 -7.18
N VAL A 37 9.02 -1.59 -7.80
CA VAL A 37 8.24 -2.59 -7.07
C VAL A 37 9.13 -3.36 -6.08
N ASP A 38 10.37 -3.67 -6.48
CA ASP A 38 11.34 -4.40 -5.64
C ASP A 38 11.73 -3.64 -4.37
N ASP A 39 11.88 -2.31 -4.44
CA ASP A 39 12.21 -1.49 -3.27
C ASP A 39 11.09 -1.56 -2.21
N VAL A 40 9.84 -1.51 -2.66
CA VAL A 40 8.67 -1.62 -1.79
C VAL A 40 8.54 -3.04 -1.25
N MET A 41 8.77 -4.07 -2.09
CA MET A 41 8.74 -5.47 -1.66
C MET A 41 9.78 -5.75 -0.58
N ASN A 42 11.03 -5.29 -0.77
CA ASN A 42 12.10 -5.47 0.21
C ASN A 42 11.73 -4.85 1.56
N LYS A 43 11.13 -3.66 1.56
CA LYS A 43 10.62 -3.03 2.80
C LYS A 43 9.45 -3.80 3.39
N PHE A 44 8.55 -4.29 2.56
CA PHE A 44 7.42 -5.10 2.99
C PHE A 44 7.91 -6.37 3.70
N LEU A 45 8.85 -7.13 3.12
CA LEU A 45 9.37 -8.37 3.70
C LEU A 45 10.09 -8.17 5.04
N GLN A 46 10.66 -6.98 5.28
CA GLN A 46 11.34 -6.65 6.54
C GLN A 46 10.40 -6.38 7.73
N VAL A 47 9.10 -6.20 7.50
CA VAL A 47 8.15 -5.84 8.57
C VAL A 47 7.85 -7.01 9.51
N ASP A 48 7.69 -8.23 8.97
CA ASP A 48 7.35 -9.43 9.76
C ASP A 48 7.90 -10.70 9.08
N LYS A 49 8.30 -11.69 9.88
CA LYS A 49 8.91 -12.94 9.40
C LYS A 49 7.97 -13.80 8.55
N ASN A 50 6.66 -13.63 8.67
CA ASN A 50 5.67 -14.39 7.91
C ASN A 50 5.35 -13.77 6.54
N ARG A 51 6.00 -12.67 6.17
CA ARG A 51 5.79 -12.02 4.87
C ARG A 51 6.54 -12.74 3.78
N THR A 52 5.85 -12.98 2.67
CA THR A 52 6.39 -13.62 1.48
C THR A 52 6.18 -12.73 0.26
N PRO A 53 6.98 -12.92 -0.81
CA PRO A 53 6.75 -12.25 -2.09
C PRO A 53 5.34 -12.46 -2.64
N ASP A 54 4.76 -13.64 -2.45
CA ASP A 54 3.39 -13.96 -2.90
C ASP A 54 2.34 -13.08 -2.19
N LEU A 55 2.47 -12.89 -0.88
CA LEU A 55 1.59 -12.01 -0.10
C LEU A 55 1.73 -10.55 -0.55
N PHE A 56 2.94 -10.12 -0.88
CA PHE A 56 3.18 -8.80 -1.44
C PHE A 56 2.49 -8.62 -2.79
N LEU A 57 2.70 -9.55 -3.72
CA LEU A 57 2.10 -9.48 -5.06
C LEU A 57 0.57 -9.49 -4.96
N TYR A 58 0.00 -10.35 -4.11
CA TYR A 58 -1.44 -10.40 -3.88
C TYR A 58 -2.00 -9.06 -3.38
N ALA A 59 -1.33 -8.43 -2.41
CA ALA A 59 -1.73 -7.14 -1.87
C ALA A 59 -1.53 -5.98 -2.87
N VAL A 60 -0.44 -5.96 -3.64
CA VAL A 60 -0.23 -4.93 -4.68
C VAL A 60 -1.25 -5.07 -5.81
N THR A 61 -1.54 -6.28 -6.26
CA THR A 61 -2.57 -6.53 -7.26
C THR A 61 -3.94 -6.09 -6.76
N PHE A 62 -4.27 -6.37 -5.50
CA PHE A 62 -5.49 -5.86 -4.87
C PHE A 62 -5.54 -4.33 -4.87
N LEU A 63 -4.49 -3.66 -4.39
CA LEU A 63 -4.41 -2.19 -4.34
C LEU A 63 -4.52 -1.54 -5.73
N HIS A 64 -3.91 -2.15 -6.75
CA HIS A 64 -4.05 -1.70 -8.14
C HIS A 64 -5.48 -1.89 -8.65
N THR A 65 -6.12 -3.02 -8.33
CA THR A 65 -7.49 -3.33 -8.75
C THR A 65 -8.51 -2.35 -8.17
N ILE A 66 -8.30 -1.90 -6.92
CA ILE A 66 -9.16 -0.88 -6.29
C ILE A 66 -8.74 0.56 -6.62
N GLY A 67 -7.74 0.75 -7.50
CA GLY A 67 -7.29 2.08 -7.93
C GLY A 67 -6.50 2.87 -6.88
N SER A 68 -6.00 2.24 -5.82
CA SER A 68 -5.17 2.89 -4.79
C SER A 68 -3.71 3.06 -5.22
N ILE A 69 -3.26 2.27 -6.19
CA ILE A 69 -1.92 2.33 -6.78
C ILE A 69 -2.01 2.40 -8.30
N GLU A 70 -1.20 3.28 -8.88
CA GLU A 70 -0.92 3.31 -10.31
C GLU A 70 0.37 2.56 -10.63
N LYS A 71 0.37 1.88 -11.78
CA LYS A 71 1.54 1.20 -12.32
C LYS A 71 2.09 1.95 -13.54
N LYS A 72 3.40 2.10 -13.61
CA LYS A 72 4.15 2.51 -14.81
C LYS A 72 5.38 1.62 -14.95
N GLU A 73 5.40 0.74 -15.96
CA GLU A 73 6.47 -0.26 -16.14
C GLU A 73 6.67 -1.12 -14.89
N TYR A 74 7.90 -1.14 -14.35
CA TYR A 74 8.28 -1.82 -13.10
C TYR A 74 8.15 -0.91 -11.86
N LYS A 75 7.44 0.22 -11.99
CA LYS A 75 7.25 1.18 -10.91
C LYS A 75 5.79 1.32 -10.51
N ILE A 76 5.58 1.59 -9.24
CA ILE A 76 4.27 1.85 -8.65
C ILE A 76 4.25 3.18 -7.90
N ARG A 77 3.08 3.81 -7.80
CA ARG A 77 2.86 5.06 -7.06
C ARG A 77 1.50 5.02 -6.36
N LEU A 78 1.41 5.54 -5.15
CA LEU A 78 0.12 5.77 -4.50
C LEU A 78 -0.65 6.88 -5.22
N VAL A 79 -1.91 6.60 -5.54
CA VAL A 79 -2.83 7.62 -6.06
C VAL A 79 -3.11 8.64 -4.96
N LYS A 80 -2.98 9.93 -5.27
CA LYS A 80 -3.38 11.01 -4.37
C LYS A 80 -4.78 11.46 -4.77
N ASN A 81 -5.65 11.65 -3.79
CA ASN A 81 -6.92 12.30 -4.05
C ASN A 81 -6.66 13.78 -4.34
N GLU A 82 -7.10 14.28 -5.50
CA GLU A 82 -6.97 15.69 -5.87
C GLU A 82 -7.83 16.60 -4.97
N ALA A 83 -8.83 16.03 -4.27
CA ALA A 83 -9.68 16.72 -3.30
C ALA A 83 -8.91 17.36 -2.13
N ASP A 84 -7.71 16.86 -1.78
CA ASP A 84 -6.88 17.47 -0.74
C ASP A 84 -6.32 18.85 -1.14
N LYS A 85 -6.33 19.20 -2.43
CA LYS A 85 -5.91 20.52 -2.91
C LYS A 85 -7.05 21.54 -2.89
N GLU A 86 -8.25 21.14 -3.32
CA GLU A 86 -9.40 22.06 -3.40
C GLU A 86 -9.90 22.51 -2.02
N GLN A 87 -9.75 21.67 -0.99
CA GLN A 87 -10.23 22.00 0.35
C GLN A 87 -9.35 23.07 1.06
N LEU A 88 -8.11 23.28 0.60
CA LEU A 88 -7.21 24.31 1.12
C LEU A 88 -7.45 25.69 0.49
N ASP A 89 -7.92 25.74 -0.77
CA ASP A 89 -8.20 27.00 -1.47
C ASP A 89 -9.53 27.64 -1.06
N LEU A 90 -10.44 26.89 -0.43
CA LEU A 90 -11.73 27.41 0.07
C LEU A 90 -11.63 28.27 1.34
N PHE A 91 -10.43 28.35 1.95
CA PHE A 91 -10.17 29.12 3.17
C PHE A 91 -9.07 30.19 3.00
N GLN A 92 -8.71 30.55 1.76
CA GLN A 92 -7.79 31.65 1.46
C GLN A 92 -8.51 32.91 0.97
#